data_AF-A0A7Y3DZG8-F1
#
_entry.id   AF-A0A7Y3DZG8-F1
#
_cell.length_a   1.000
_cell.length_b   1.000
_cell.length_c   1.000
_cell.angle_alpha   90.00
_cell.angle_beta   90.00
_cell.angle_gamma   90.00
#
_symmetry.space_group_name_H-M   'P 1'
#
loop_
_entity.id
_entity.type
_entity.pdbx_description
1 polymer ?
#
loop_
_entity_poly.entity_id
_entity_poly.type
_entity_poly.pdbx_seq_one_letter_code
_entity_poly.pdbx_strand_id
1 'polypeptide(L)'
;MAEHKPAAPLSATEFKPLDASGARRRLRISPLHIGVGLVLVVAVAVFTYLLAARAVIFRLDPVEAGIDVSGLSFHIGDNFLLLPGSHRIRAEATGYHPLETTVEVTTERTQEVELTLEPLPGKLQVNSALDDVEVLVDGEIAGTGPGLIEDIPRGSHIIEFRKYRYFPLREEIDIEGLGRTQSVDVTLQPAWGRLQLSTVPEGAEVLIDGQPAGLTPLTAEVLETGTQLSIAKRGYKTWERQVSVKAGSEDVYPPIELVVADGTIDVSSSPSGAHVRVDGDFRGVTPVRVEISPLADHRLELFLEGYRKAVRTVRTEPEAHSSLALDLAPIIGRIRLTVSPADAEVLVNGRALSPGSQTLALTAREHRLTVRKDGYEPVEQAIRPRPDEEQSLDIRLLTLEQAYWASRPPSVRSGIGATLKLFRPANTFKLGAARREPGRRANEAERNVRLERPFYLGLREITNGQFRRFRAEHSSSS
;
A
#
# COMPACT_ATOMS: atom_id res chain seq x y z
N MET A 1 122.33 3.14 -87.21
CA MET A 1 123.14 2.12 -86.49
C MET A 1 123.89 2.87 -85.41
N ALA A 2 123.69 2.52 -84.13
CA ALA A 2 124.01 3.41 -83.02
C ALA A 2 124.80 2.73 -81.89
N GLU A 3 125.81 3.50 -81.45
CA GLU A 3 126.50 3.57 -80.15
C GLU A 3 126.76 2.34 -79.26
N HIS A 4 128.00 2.31 -78.77
CA HIS A 4 128.55 1.34 -77.84
C HIS A 4 129.41 2.10 -76.82
N LYS A 5 129.20 1.95 -75.51
CA LYS A 5 130.10 2.54 -74.49
C LYS A 5 130.01 1.84 -73.12
N PRO A 6 131.14 1.49 -72.47
CA PRO A 6 131.14 0.74 -71.20
C PRO A 6 131.51 1.55 -69.94
N ALA A 7 131.03 1.02 -68.79
CA ALA A 7 131.64 0.92 -67.45
C ALA A 7 132.13 2.13 -66.62
N ALA A 8 131.73 2.15 -65.34
CA ALA A 8 132.39 2.79 -64.18
C ALA A 8 132.06 2.03 -62.86
N PRO A 9 132.88 2.09 -61.77
CA PRO A 9 132.81 1.17 -60.63
C PRO A 9 132.18 1.72 -59.30
N LEU A 10 132.19 0.87 -58.26
CA LEU A 10 131.45 0.91 -56.98
C LEU A 10 132.14 1.68 -55.81
N SER A 11 131.37 1.97 -54.74
CA SER A 11 131.87 2.35 -53.39
C SER A 11 130.97 1.82 -52.25
N ALA A 12 131.52 1.70 -51.01
CA ALA A 12 130.89 1.12 -49.79
C ALA A 12 130.82 2.17 -48.64
N THR A 13 129.75 2.27 -47.84
CA THR A 13 129.46 1.59 -46.53
C THR A 13 130.52 1.84 -45.44
N GLU A 14 130.23 2.51 -44.31
CA GLU A 14 129.72 2.00 -43.00
C GLU A 14 129.66 3.16 -41.96
N PHE A 15 129.17 3.13 -40.70
CA PHE A 15 128.30 2.26 -39.85
C PHE A 15 128.02 3.01 -38.50
N LYS A 16 126.90 2.77 -37.79
CA LYS A 16 126.74 3.01 -36.32
C LYS A 16 125.49 2.30 -35.71
N PRO A 17 125.46 1.96 -34.40
CA PRO A 17 124.63 0.84 -33.87
C PRO A 17 123.34 1.19 -33.07
N LEU A 18 122.60 0.09 -32.81
CA LEU A 18 121.51 -0.22 -31.85
C LEU A 18 121.75 0.24 -30.38
N ASP A 19 120.79 0.26 -29.43
CA ASP A 19 119.30 0.17 -29.41
C ASP A 19 118.77 0.75 -28.07
N ALA A 20 117.47 1.06 -27.95
CA ALA A 20 116.76 1.12 -26.65
C ALA A 20 115.22 1.19 -26.81
N SER A 21 114.57 0.04 -27.03
CA SER A 21 113.11 -0.06 -27.13
C SER A 21 112.38 0.09 -25.78
N GLY A 22 111.30 0.88 -25.74
CA GLY A 22 110.50 1.09 -24.52
C GLY A 22 109.05 1.55 -24.75
N ALA A 23 108.29 0.89 -25.62
CA ALA A 23 106.90 1.27 -25.92
C ALA A 23 105.91 0.11 -25.70
N ARG A 24 104.91 0.32 -24.83
CA ARG A 24 103.83 -0.64 -24.51
C ARG A 24 103.07 -1.03 -25.78
N ARG A 25 103.02 -2.34 -26.11
CA ARG A 25 102.05 -2.88 -27.09
C ARG A 25 100.62 -2.72 -26.54
N ARG A 26 99.96 -1.61 -26.88
CA ARG A 26 98.49 -1.55 -26.84
C ARG A 26 97.97 -2.50 -27.93
N LEU A 27 97.22 -3.52 -27.53
CA LEU A 27 96.44 -4.35 -28.45
C LEU A 27 95.44 -3.45 -29.18
N ARG A 28 95.78 -3.04 -30.42
CA ARG A 28 94.84 -2.43 -31.36
C ARG A 28 93.92 -3.53 -31.85
N ILE A 29 92.86 -3.81 -31.09
CA ILE A 29 91.80 -4.70 -31.56
C ILE A 29 91.16 -4.01 -32.76
N SER A 30 91.26 -4.64 -33.93
CA SER A 30 90.60 -4.16 -35.14
C SER A 30 89.09 -4.11 -34.90
N PRO A 31 88.35 -3.08 -35.36
CA PRO A 31 86.89 -3.06 -35.25
C PRO A 31 86.24 -4.31 -35.87
N LEU A 32 86.90 -4.94 -36.85
CA LEU A 32 86.49 -6.23 -37.42
C LEU A 32 86.47 -7.36 -36.38
N HIS A 33 87.46 -7.43 -35.47
CA HIS A 33 87.53 -8.48 -34.45
C HIS A 33 86.56 -8.24 -33.30
N ILE A 34 86.27 -6.97 -32.98
CA ILE A 34 85.19 -6.60 -32.07
C ILE A 34 83.84 -7.03 -32.68
N GLY A 35 83.63 -6.76 -33.98
CA GLY A 35 82.45 -7.21 -34.72
C GLY A 35 82.29 -8.73 -34.73
N VAL A 36 83.33 -9.50 -35.07
CA VAL A 36 83.29 -10.97 -35.06
C VAL A 36 83.03 -11.53 -33.66
N GLY A 37 83.67 -10.96 -32.62
CA GLY A 37 83.42 -11.35 -31.22
C GLY A 37 81.98 -11.06 -30.79
N LEU A 38 81.43 -9.90 -31.17
CA LEU A 38 80.04 -9.54 -30.91
C LEU A 38 79.06 -10.49 -31.62
N VAL A 39 79.31 -10.81 -32.91
CA VAL A 39 78.50 -11.77 -33.67
C VAL A 39 78.54 -13.16 -33.02
N LEU A 40 79.70 -13.63 -32.54
CA LEU A 40 79.81 -14.91 -31.85
C LEU A 40 79.02 -14.92 -30.52
N VAL A 41 79.10 -13.85 -29.73
CA VAL A 41 78.34 -13.69 -28.48
C VAL A 41 76.83 -13.67 -28.75
N VAL A 42 76.39 -12.94 -29.78
CA VAL A 42 74.98 -12.92 -30.22
C VAL A 42 74.54 -14.31 -30.70
N ALA A 43 75.36 -15.01 -31.48
CA ALA A 43 75.05 -16.36 -31.95
C ALA A 43 74.92 -17.36 -30.79
N VAL A 44 75.80 -17.28 -29.78
CA VAL A 44 75.69 -18.10 -28.55
C VAL A 44 74.44 -17.72 -27.75
N ALA A 45 74.13 -16.43 -27.60
CA ALA A 45 72.93 -15.98 -26.89
C ALA A 45 71.64 -16.47 -27.56
N VAL A 46 71.55 -16.37 -28.89
CA VAL A 46 70.44 -16.92 -29.69
C VAL A 46 70.38 -18.45 -29.55
N PHE A 47 71.50 -19.15 -29.66
CA PHE A 47 71.53 -20.61 -29.51
C PHE A 47 71.10 -21.07 -28.10
N THR A 48 71.53 -20.39 -27.05
CA THR A 48 71.09 -20.69 -25.67
C THR A 48 69.62 -20.35 -25.44
N TYR A 49 69.10 -19.29 -26.06
CA TYR A 49 67.67 -18.98 -26.03
C TYR A 49 66.87 -20.09 -26.71
N LEU A 50 67.26 -20.49 -27.93
CA LEU A 50 66.59 -21.56 -28.69
C LEU A 50 66.62 -22.93 -27.98
N LEU A 51 67.62 -23.18 -27.13
CA LEU A 51 67.71 -24.39 -26.31
C LEU A 51 66.79 -24.35 -25.07
N ALA A 52 66.55 -23.15 -24.52
CA ALA A 52 65.78 -22.94 -23.30
C ALA A 52 64.29 -22.65 -23.54
N ALA A 53 63.95 -22.05 -24.69
CA ALA A 53 62.60 -21.71 -25.07
C ALA A 53 61.72 -22.95 -25.32
N ARG A 54 60.41 -22.78 -25.12
CA ARG A 54 59.35 -23.74 -25.42
C ARG A 54 58.52 -23.23 -26.58
N ALA A 55 57.98 -24.15 -27.38
CA ALA A 55 57.04 -23.82 -28.44
C ALA A 55 55.65 -23.63 -27.83
N VAL A 56 55.03 -22.49 -28.12
CA VAL A 56 53.64 -22.20 -27.75
C VAL A 56 52.85 -21.91 -29.01
N ILE A 57 51.73 -22.60 -29.20
CA ILE A 57 50.80 -22.42 -30.31
C ILE A 57 49.58 -21.70 -29.77
N PHE A 58 49.29 -20.51 -30.30
CA PHE A 58 48.09 -19.76 -29.95
C PHE A 58 46.99 -20.04 -30.97
N ARG A 59 45.88 -20.63 -30.53
CA ARG A 59 44.68 -20.78 -31.35
C ARG A 59 43.76 -19.60 -31.08
N LEU A 60 43.65 -18.72 -32.06
CA LEU A 60 42.85 -17.52 -31.98
C LEU A 60 41.45 -17.79 -32.57
N ASP A 61 40.42 -17.34 -31.88
CA ASP A 61 39.07 -17.21 -32.43
C ASP A 61 38.62 -15.75 -32.30
N PRO A 62 38.54 -14.97 -33.39
CA PRO A 62 38.70 -15.41 -34.79
C PRO A 62 40.15 -15.70 -35.18
N VAL A 63 40.32 -16.60 -36.15
CA VAL A 63 41.64 -17.01 -36.70
C VAL A 63 42.41 -15.84 -37.34
N GLU A 64 41.70 -14.79 -37.73
CA GLU A 64 42.25 -13.56 -38.34
C GLU A 64 42.86 -12.57 -37.33
N ALA A 65 42.76 -12.83 -36.02
CA ALA A 65 43.27 -11.94 -34.99
C ALA A 65 44.81 -11.79 -35.06
N GLY A 66 45.29 -10.56 -34.88
CA GLY A 66 46.70 -10.29 -34.60
C GLY A 66 47.04 -10.62 -33.15
N ILE A 67 48.26 -11.10 -32.91
CA ILE A 67 48.77 -11.40 -31.56
C ILE A 67 50.12 -10.71 -31.33
N ASP A 68 50.24 -10.03 -30.20
CA ASP A 68 51.48 -9.49 -29.65
C ASP A 68 51.81 -10.17 -28.32
N VAL A 69 53.09 -10.49 -28.09
CA VAL A 69 53.55 -11.21 -26.90
C VAL A 69 54.68 -10.42 -26.26
N SER A 70 54.49 -10.04 -24.99
CA SER A 70 55.40 -9.17 -24.26
C SER A 70 56.79 -9.79 -24.09
N GLY A 71 57.85 -9.09 -24.53
CA GLY A 71 59.24 -9.46 -24.27
C GLY A 71 59.95 -10.01 -25.50
N LEU A 72 61.01 -10.81 -25.27
CA LEU A 72 61.76 -11.44 -26.35
C LEU A 72 61.11 -12.77 -26.74
N SER A 73 60.49 -12.81 -27.91
CA SER A 73 59.87 -13.99 -28.53
C SER A 73 60.42 -14.19 -29.94
N PHE A 74 60.33 -15.42 -30.46
CA PHE A 74 60.62 -15.71 -31.88
C PHE A 74 59.48 -16.51 -32.49
N HIS A 75 58.87 -15.96 -33.55
CA HIS A 75 57.78 -16.60 -34.28
C HIS A 75 58.33 -17.43 -35.45
N ILE A 76 58.06 -18.74 -35.48
CA ILE A 76 58.56 -19.68 -36.49
C ILE A 76 57.43 -20.62 -36.93
N GLY A 77 56.90 -20.41 -38.14
CA GLY A 77 55.65 -21.05 -38.55
C GLY A 77 54.52 -20.58 -37.62
N ASP A 78 53.73 -21.52 -37.09
CA ASP A 78 52.64 -21.25 -36.14
C ASP A 78 53.11 -21.27 -34.66
N ASN A 79 54.42 -21.37 -34.41
CA ASN A 79 54.97 -21.52 -33.06
C ASN A 79 55.64 -20.23 -32.57
N PHE A 80 55.29 -19.80 -31.38
CA PHE A 80 56.02 -18.79 -30.62
C PHE A 80 57.01 -19.50 -29.69
N LEU A 81 58.30 -19.22 -29.88
CA LEU A 81 59.33 -19.63 -28.91
C LEU A 81 59.37 -18.62 -27.78
N LEU A 82 59.09 -19.10 -26.56
CA LEU A 82 59.03 -18.32 -25.32
C LEU A 82 59.80 -19.04 -24.21
N LEU A 83 60.47 -18.30 -23.33
CA LEU A 83 61.09 -18.90 -22.13
C LEU A 83 60.00 -19.30 -21.11
N PRO A 84 60.17 -20.38 -20.32
CA PRO A 84 59.22 -20.73 -19.26
C PRO A 84 58.98 -19.57 -18.27
N GLY A 85 57.73 -19.35 -17.90
CA GLY A 85 57.29 -18.24 -17.05
C GLY A 85 56.03 -17.53 -17.53
N SER A 86 55.68 -16.43 -16.89
CA SER A 86 54.47 -15.64 -17.14
C SER A 86 54.70 -14.59 -18.24
N HIS A 87 53.96 -14.67 -19.35
CA HIS A 87 54.00 -13.70 -20.45
C HIS A 87 52.65 -13.01 -20.62
N ARG A 88 52.66 -11.69 -20.85
CA ARG A 88 51.43 -10.94 -21.20
C ARG A 88 51.24 -11.02 -22.70
N ILE A 89 49.99 -11.29 -23.10
CA ILE A 89 49.59 -11.44 -24.49
C ILE A 89 48.47 -10.46 -24.77
N ARG A 90 48.53 -9.84 -25.94
CA ARG A 90 47.49 -8.95 -26.45
C ARG A 90 47.05 -9.48 -27.81
N ALA A 91 45.78 -9.87 -27.93
CA ALA A 91 45.17 -10.28 -29.19
C ALA A 91 44.13 -9.24 -29.63
N GLU A 92 44.14 -8.89 -30.91
CA GLU A 92 43.26 -7.87 -31.51
C GLU A 92 42.69 -8.35 -32.84
N ALA A 93 41.37 -8.16 -33.03
CA ALA A 93 40.71 -8.37 -34.30
C ALA A 93 39.74 -7.21 -34.59
N THR A 94 39.55 -6.87 -35.86
CA THR A 94 38.57 -5.82 -36.24
C THR A 94 37.16 -6.29 -35.91
N GLY A 95 36.42 -5.49 -35.15
CA GLY A 95 35.08 -5.85 -34.67
C GLY A 95 35.06 -6.62 -33.35
N TYR A 96 36.20 -6.81 -32.66
CA TYR A 96 36.26 -7.50 -31.38
C TYR A 96 36.83 -6.60 -30.29
N HIS A 97 36.50 -6.87 -29.03
CA HIS A 97 37.20 -6.31 -27.89
C HIS A 97 38.65 -6.82 -27.87
N PRO A 98 39.65 -5.95 -27.62
CA PRO A 98 41.03 -6.39 -27.50
C PRO A 98 41.22 -7.26 -26.24
N LEU A 99 41.74 -8.46 -26.42
CA LEU A 99 41.98 -9.41 -25.34
C LEU A 99 43.39 -9.25 -24.80
N GLU A 100 43.53 -8.73 -23.58
CA GLU A 100 44.79 -8.77 -22.84
C GLU A 100 44.74 -9.81 -21.72
N THR A 101 45.63 -10.81 -21.78
CA THR A 101 45.70 -11.89 -20.79
C THR A 101 47.14 -12.24 -20.42
N THR A 102 47.32 -13.03 -19.36
CA THR A 102 48.62 -13.56 -18.93
C THR A 102 48.63 -15.07 -19.14
N VAL A 103 49.60 -15.57 -19.91
CA VAL A 103 49.79 -17.00 -20.19
C VAL A 103 51.03 -17.48 -19.46
N GLU A 104 50.88 -18.55 -18.69
CA GLU A 104 52.00 -19.26 -18.07
C GLU A 104 52.56 -20.31 -19.04
N VAL A 105 53.79 -20.06 -19.50
CA VAL A 105 54.55 -20.97 -20.36
C VAL A 105 55.24 -21.99 -19.47
N THR A 106 54.81 -23.24 -19.58
CA THR A 106 55.28 -24.36 -18.76
C THR A 106 56.67 -24.84 -19.20
N THR A 107 57.15 -25.94 -18.61
CA THR A 107 58.39 -26.61 -19.04
C THR A 107 58.18 -27.67 -20.12
N GLU A 108 56.95 -27.86 -20.60
CA GLU A 108 56.60 -28.80 -21.67
C GLU A 108 57.25 -28.42 -23.00
N ARG A 109 57.37 -29.37 -23.94
CA ARG A 109 58.04 -29.13 -25.23
C ARG A 109 57.21 -28.24 -26.16
N THR A 110 55.90 -28.46 -26.16
CA THR A 110 54.91 -27.75 -26.96
C THR A 110 53.68 -27.57 -26.09
N GLN A 111 53.19 -26.34 -25.99
CA GLN A 111 51.97 -25.99 -25.26
C GLN A 111 51.00 -25.34 -26.24
N GLU A 112 49.72 -25.67 -26.13
CA GLU A 112 48.65 -25.05 -26.94
C GLU A 112 47.78 -24.18 -26.04
N VAL A 113 47.43 -22.99 -26.50
CA VAL A 113 46.65 -22.01 -25.73
C VAL A 113 45.58 -21.42 -26.63
N GLU A 114 44.33 -21.61 -26.25
CA GLU A 114 43.16 -21.08 -26.95
C GLU A 114 42.80 -19.68 -26.41
N LEU A 115 42.56 -18.75 -27.32
CA LEU A 115 42.26 -17.34 -27.03
C LEU A 115 41.06 -16.90 -27.88
N THR A 116 39.88 -16.89 -27.28
CA THR A 116 38.64 -16.41 -27.90
C THR A 116 38.45 -14.93 -27.57
N LEU A 117 38.27 -14.09 -28.60
CA LEU A 117 37.96 -12.67 -28.44
C LEU A 117 36.45 -12.47 -28.39
N GLU A 118 35.98 -11.55 -27.55
CA GLU A 118 34.56 -11.19 -27.48
C GLU A 118 34.20 -10.21 -28.61
N PRO A 119 33.17 -10.48 -29.44
CA PRO A 119 32.76 -9.57 -30.50
C PRO A 119 32.18 -8.28 -29.90
N LEU A 120 32.48 -7.14 -30.53
CA LEU A 120 31.82 -5.87 -30.21
C LEU A 120 30.31 -6.00 -30.44
N PRO A 121 29.47 -5.31 -29.66
CA PRO A 121 28.04 -5.22 -29.94
C PRO A 121 27.78 -4.55 -31.31
N GLY A 122 26.60 -4.80 -31.86
CA GLY A 122 26.10 -4.17 -33.07
C GLY A 122 25.41 -2.84 -32.79
N LYS A 123 25.05 -2.15 -33.87
CA LYS A 123 24.29 -0.90 -33.83
C LYS A 123 23.13 -1.00 -34.80
N LEU A 124 21.99 -0.40 -34.47
CA LEU A 124 20.80 -0.38 -35.30
C LEU A 124 20.38 1.06 -35.59
N GLN A 125 20.50 1.47 -36.84
CA GLN A 125 19.97 2.72 -37.36
C GLN A 125 18.47 2.54 -37.62
N VAL A 126 17.64 3.12 -36.77
CA VAL A 126 16.18 3.14 -36.91
C VAL A 126 15.80 4.34 -37.77
N ASN A 127 15.18 4.07 -38.90
CA ASN A 127 14.58 5.08 -39.78
C ASN A 127 13.07 5.06 -39.58
N SER A 128 12.43 6.22 -39.51
CA SER A 128 10.98 6.34 -39.37
C SER A 128 10.52 7.68 -39.93
N ALA A 129 9.30 7.76 -40.46
CA ALA A 129 8.65 9.02 -40.81
C ALA A 129 7.99 9.69 -39.59
N LEU A 130 7.93 8.98 -38.46
CA LEU A 130 7.44 9.44 -37.17
C LEU A 130 8.64 9.66 -36.24
N ASP A 131 8.79 10.88 -35.73
CA ASP A 131 9.70 11.20 -34.62
C ASP A 131 9.26 10.50 -33.32
N ASP A 132 10.10 10.48 -32.28
CA ASP A 132 9.80 9.95 -30.94
C ASP A 132 9.07 8.58 -30.95
N VAL A 133 9.62 7.62 -31.68
CA VAL A 133 9.23 6.20 -31.58
C VAL A 133 10.11 5.56 -30.50
N GLU A 134 9.51 5.06 -29.43
CA GLU A 134 10.23 4.31 -28.38
C GLU A 134 10.68 2.97 -28.95
N VAL A 135 11.97 2.63 -28.76
CA VAL A 135 12.59 1.40 -29.25
C VAL A 135 12.98 0.54 -28.05
N LEU A 136 12.45 -0.68 -28.00
CA LEU A 136 12.77 -1.66 -26.97
C LEU A 136 13.48 -2.84 -27.61
N VAL A 137 14.54 -3.33 -26.95
CA VAL A 137 15.27 -4.55 -27.33
C VAL A 137 15.03 -5.57 -26.22
N ASP A 138 14.47 -6.73 -26.59
CA ASP A 138 14.06 -7.81 -25.68
C ASP A 138 13.15 -7.37 -24.50
N GLY A 139 12.46 -6.25 -24.67
CA GLY A 139 11.56 -5.66 -23.67
C GLY A 139 12.19 -4.58 -22.77
N GLU A 140 13.48 -4.29 -22.91
CA GLU A 140 14.14 -3.16 -22.24
C GLU A 140 14.22 -1.93 -23.16
N ILE A 141 14.00 -0.72 -22.64
CA ILE A 141 14.04 0.51 -23.43
C ILE A 141 15.49 0.82 -23.84
N ALA A 142 15.78 0.73 -25.13
CA ALA A 142 17.11 0.94 -25.69
C ALA A 142 17.31 2.37 -26.24
N GLY A 143 16.22 3.07 -26.61
CA GLY A 143 16.28 4.46 -27.06
C GLY A 143 15.04 4.95 -27.78
N THR A 144 15.18 5.98 -28.61
CA THR A 144 14.13 6.51 -29.47
C THR A 144 14.59 6.66 -30.93
N GLY A 145 13.67 6.42 -31.87
CA GLY A 145 13.86 6.58 -33.31
C GLY A 145 13.07 7.77 -33.88
N PRO A 146 13.48 8.34 -35.04
CA PRO A 146 14.63 7.95 -35.85
C PRO A 146 15.96 8.26 -35.15
N GLY A 147 16.90 7.31 -35.19
CA GLY A 147 18.10 7.40 -34.36
C GLY A 147 18.97 6.15 -34.45
N LEU A 148 20.16 6.23 -33.85
CA LEU A 148 21.08 5.11 -33.74
C LEU A 148 20.94 4.48 -32.35
N ILE A 149 20.55 3.22 -32.30
CA ILE A 149 20.61 2.40 -31.09
C ILE A 149 21.97 1.70 -31.09
N GLU A 150 22.74 1.86 -30.01
CA GLU A 150 24.07 1.28 -29.85
C GLU A 150 24.07 0.14 -28.82
N ASP A 151 25.21 -0.54 -28.69
CA ASP A 151 25.46 -1.56 -27.66
C ASP A 151 24.49 -2.76 -27.64
N ILE A 152 23.86 -3.07 -28.78
CA ILE A 152 23.00 -4.26 -28.92
C ILE A 152 23.90 -5.52 -29.05
N PRO A 153 23.71 -6.57 -28.24
CA PRO A 153 24.50 -7.80 -28.36
C PRO A 153 24.38 -8.46 -29.75
N ARG A 154 25.28 -9.41 -30.03
CA ARG A 154 25.26 -10.20 -31.27
C ARG A 154 24.25 -11.35 -31.14
N GLY A 155 23.36 -11.50 -32.13
CA GLY A 155 22.38 -12.59 -32.23
C GLY A 155 20.97 -12.10 -32.53
N SER A 156 19.99 -13.01 -32.50
CA SER A 156 18.58 -12.68 -32.70
C SER A 156 17.99 -11.95 -31.49
N HIS A 157 17.43 -10.77 -31.73
CA HIS A 157 16.77 -9.93 -30.74
C HIS A 157 15.35 -9.59 -31.18
N ILE A 158 14.42 -9.51 -30.22
CA ILE A 158 13.05 -9.02 -30.47
C ILE A 158 13.04 -7.52 -30.25
N ILE A 159 12.79 -6.76 -31.31
CA ILE A 159 12.78 -5.31 -31.28
C ILE A 159 11.33 -4.83 -31.38
N GLU A 160 10.86 -4.10 -30.37
CA GLU A 160 9.52 -3.52 -30.31
C GLU A 160 9.58 -2.00 -30.49
N PHE A 161 8.85 -1.50 -31.49
CA PHE A 161 8.69 -0.09 -31.78
C PHE A 161 7.32 0.39 -31.29
N ARG A 162 7.31 1.33 -30.34
CA ARG A 162 6.09 1.84 -29.69
C ARG A 162 5.93 3.34 -29.92
N LYS A 163 4.70 3.78 -30.17
CA LYS A 163 4.35 5.20 -30.16
C LYS A 163 2.91 5.39 -29.69
N TYR A 164 2.67 6.44 -28.90
CA TYR A 164 1.32 6.78 -28.46
C TYR A 164 0.37 6.99 -29.66
N ARG A 165 -0.80 6.35 -29.61
CA ARG A 165 -1.81 6.30 -30.69
C ARG A 165 -1.44 5.46 -31.93
N TYR A 166 -0.41 4.62 -31.87
CA TYR A 166 -0.06 3.67 -32.93
C TYR A 166 -0.06 2.24 -32.40
N PHE A 167 -0.29 1.26 -33.28
CA PHE A 167 -0.08 -0.14 -32.95
C PHE A 167 1.43 -0.42 -32.82
N PRO A 168 1.88 -1.17 -31.80
CA PRO A 168 3.27 -1.55 -31.66
C PRO A 168 3.67 -2.50 -32.80
N LEU A 169 4.84 -2.27 -33.38
CA LEU A 169 5.46 -3.17 -34.35
C LEU A 169 6.53 -3.99 -33.62
N ARG A 170 6.51 -5.32 -33.81
CA ARG A 170 7.52 -6.23 -33.27
C ARG A 170 8.20 -6.95 -34.42
N GLU A 171 9.52 -6.88 -34.47
CA GLU A 171 10.34 -7.54 -35.47
C GLU A 171 11.44 -8.36 -34.78
N GLU A 172 11.78 -9.51 -35.36
CA GLU A 172 12.93 -10.31 -34.95
C GLU A 172 14.10 -9.96 -35.87
N ILE A 173 15.19 -9.44 -35.31
CA ILE A 173 16.36 -8.97 -36.06
C ILE A 173 17.61 -9.68 -35.56
N ASP A 174 18.31 -10.39 -36.45
CA ASP A 174 19.63 -10.94 -36.17
C ASP A 174 20.69 -9.83 -36.28
N ILE A 175 21.27 -9.48 -35.14
CA ILE A 175 22.29 -8.44 -35.01
C ILE A 175 23.66 -9.08 -35.28
N GLU A 176 24.32 -8.64 -36.36
CA GLU A 176 25.60 -9.19 -36.80
C GLU A 176 26.73 -9.01 -35.76
N GLY A 177 26.60 -7.97 -34.93
CA GLY A 177 27.62 -7.53 -33.98
C GLY A 177 28.79 -6.84 -34.69
N LEU A 178 30.00 -7.06 -34.16
CA LEU A 178 31.26 -6.61 -34.73
C LEU A 178 31.40 -5.09 -34.89
N GLY A 179 30.65 -4.30 -34.11
CA GLY A 179 30.58 -2.84 -34.22
C GLY A 179 29.89 -2.34 -35.51
N ARG A 180 29.23 -3.23 -36.26
CA ARG A 180 28.54 -2.89 -37.51
C ARG A 180 27.22 -2.17 -37.25
N THR A 181 26.85 -1.27 -38.15
CA THR A 181 25.53 -0.64 -38.17
C THR A 181 24.63 -1.33 -39.20
N GLN A 182 23.55 -1.95 -38.74
CA GLN A 182 22.42 -2.38 -39.56
C GLN A 182 21.36 -1.27 -39.59
N SER A 183 20.45 -1.29 -40.57
CA SER A 183 19.37 -0.30 -40.70
C SER A 183 18.01 -0.97 -40.79
N VAL A 184 16.99 -0.36 -40.20
CA VAL A 184 15.59 -0.81 -40.27
C VAL A 184 14.66 0.37 -40.57
N ASP A 185 13.71 0.19 -41.48
CA ASP A 185 12.73 1.20 -41.89
C ASP A 185 11.37 0.92 -41.23
N VAL A 186 11.04 1.66 -40.18
CA VAL A 186 9.87 1.44 -39.33
C VAL A 186 8.66 2.23 -39.83
N THR A 187 7.54 1.54 -40.06
CA THR A 187 6.25 2.15 -40.40
C THR A 187 5.15 1.65 -39.45
N LEU A 188 4.78 2.47 -38.46
CA LEU A 188 3.72 2.15 -37.51
C LEU A 188 2.32 2.47 -38.07
N GLN A 189 1.35 1.58 -37.83
CA GLN A 189 -0.05 1.82 -38.20
C GLN A 189 -0.77 2.62 -37.10
N PRO A 190 -1.52 3.69 -37.42
CA PRO A 190 -2.34 4.40 -36.44
C PRO A 190 -3.36 3.47 -35.77
N ALA A 191 -3.53 3.59 -34.46
CA ALA A 191 -4.45 2.79 -33.65
C ALA A 191 -5.70 3.57 -33.21
N TRP A 192 -6.17 4.49 -34.06
CA TRP A 192 -7.29 5.39 -33.77
C TRP A 192 -8.20 5.60 -34.97
N GLY A 193 -9.47 5.88 -34.69
CA GLY A 193 -10.47 6.33 -35.66
C GLY A 193 -11.15 7.62 -35.19
N ARG A 194 -12.14 8.10 -35.95
CA ARG A 194 -12.91 9.31 -35.62
C ARG A 194 -14.26 8.94 -35.00
N LEU A 195 -14.63 9.61 -33.92
CA LEU A 195 -15.94 9.49 -33.30
C LEU A 195 -16.64 10.85 -33.32
N GLN A 196 -17.80 10.93 -33.98
CA GLN A 196 -18.68 12.08 -33.85
C GLN A 196 -19.51 11.96 -32.56
N LEU A 197 -19.36 12.95 -31.68
CA LEU A 197 -20.04 13.06 -30.39
C LEU A 197 -21.05 14.21 -30.43
N SER A 198 -22.25 13.98 -29.90
CA SER A 198 -23.28 14.99 -29.70
C SER A 198 -23.96 14.81 -28.35
N THR A 199 -24.45 15.89 -27.75
CA THR A 199 -25.17 15.85 -26.46
C THR A 199 -26.49 16.58 -26.56
N VAL A 200 -27.44 16.20 -25.70
CA VAL A 200 -28.67 16.93 -25.46
C VAL A 200 -28.65 17.40 -24.01
N PRO A 201 -28.55 18.72 -23.73
CA PRO A 201 -28.34 19.82 -24.69
C PRO A 201 -26.91 19.85 -25.28
N GLU A 202 -26.76 20.52 -26.43
CA GLU A 202 -25.47 20.76 -27.10
C GLU A 202 -24.56 21.72 -26.31
N GLY A 203 -23.29 21.82 -26.69
CA GLY A 203 -22.30 22.70 -26.05
C GLY A 203 -21.84 22.19 -24.68
N ALA A 204 -21.64 20.88 -24.54
CA ALA A 204 -21.00 20.27 -23.39
C ALA A 204 -19.49 20.11 -23.66
N GLU A 205 -18.66 20.36 -22.66
CA GLU A 205 -17.21 20.18 -22.72
C GLU A 205 -16.86 18.69 -22.76
N VAL A 206 -15.97 18.31 -23.67
CA VAL A 206 -15.50 16.94 -23.86
C VAL A 206 -14.03 16.87 -23.46
N LEU A 207 -13.71 15.94 -22.57
CA LEU A 207 -12.35 15.56 -22.21
C LEU A 207 -12.08 14.13 -22.70
N ILE A 208 -10.90 13.93 -23.29
CA ILE A 208 -10.37 12.66 -23.79
C ILE A 208 -9.15 12.30 -22.96
N ASP A 209 -9.22 11.18 -22.24
CA ASP A 209 -8.15 10.70 -21.34
C ASP A 209 -7.67 11.80 -20.36
N GLY A 210 -8.62 12.63 -19.91
CA GLY A 210 -8.41 13.77 -19.01
C GLY A 210 -7.94 15.07 -19.67
N GLN A 211 -7.70 15.10 -20.98
CA GLN A 211 -7.30 16.30 -21.72
C GLN A 211 -8.51 16.97 -22.41
N PRO A 212 -8.65 18.31 -22.39
CA PRO A 212 -9.77 18.99 -23.04
C PRO A 212 -9.69 18.87 -24.57
N ALA A 213 -10.77 18.37 -25.17
CA ALA A 213 -10.88 18.12 -26.61
C ALA A 213 -11.74 19.17 -27.34
N GLY A 214 -12.73 19.76 -26.67
CA GLY A 214 -13.60 20.79 -27.25
C GLY A 214 -15.01 20.81 -26.66
N LEU A 215 -15.97 21.36 -27.41
CA LEU A 215 -17.40 21.37 -27.05
C LEU A 215 -18.20 20.54 -28.06
N THR A 216 -19.25 19.84 -27.61
CA THR A 216 -20.19 19.12 -28.49
C THR A 216 -21.10 20.07 -29.30
N PRO A 217 -21.52 19.70 -30.53
CA PRO A 217 -21.09 18.53 -31.29
C PRO A 217 -19.63 18.60 -31.74
N LEU A 218 -18.90 17.48 -31.60
CA LEU A 218 -17.45 17.39 -31.84
C LEU A 218 -17.12 16.08 -32.54
N THR A 219 -16.31 16.10 -33.60
CA THR A 219 -15.63 14.89 -34.09
C THR A 219 -14.25 14.83 -33.46
N ALA A 220 -13.98 13.76 -32.70
CA ALA A 220 -12.74 13.58 -31.97
C ALA A 220 -12.06 12.26 -32.33
N GLU A 221 -10.77 12.15 -32.02
CA GLU A 221 -9.96 10.97 -32.35
C GLU A 221 -9.93 10.01 -31.14
N VAL A 222 -10.35 8.77 -31.36
CA VAL A 222 -10.59 7.75 -30.33
C VAL A 222 -9.77 6.51 -30.64
N LEU A 223 -9.14 5.93 -29.61
CA LEU A 223 -8.31 4.73 -29.76
C LEU A 223 -9.16 3.47 -29.97
N GLU A 224 -8.67 2.53 -30.79
CA GLU A 224 -9.28 1.20 -30.94
C GLU A 224 -9.13 0.37 -29.64
N THR A 225 -8.04 0.58 -28.89
CA THR A 225 -7.83 0.01 -27.55
C THR A 225 -8.73 0.62 -26.47
N GLY A 226 -9.47 1.68 -26.81
CA GLY A 226 -10.35 2.41 -25.91
C GLY A 226 -9.75 3.72 -25.37
N THR A 227 -10.61 4.71 -25.20
CA THR A 227 -10.37 6.06 -24.70
C THR A 227 -11.42 6.38 -23.63
N GLN A 228 -11.03 7.01 -22.53
CA GLN A 228 -11.96 7.50 -21.51
C GLN A 228 -12.50 8.87 -21.93
N LEU A 229 -13.81 8.94 -22.17
CA LEU A 229 -14.53 10.21 -22.30
C LEU A 229 -15.07 10.65 -20.95
N SER A 230 -14.88 11.94 -20.65
CA SER A 230 -15.61 12.66 -19.62
C SER A 230 -16.26 13.88 -20.27
N ILE A 231 -17.58 14.01 -20.15
CA ILE A 231 -18.38 15.05 -20.79
C ILE A 231 -19.10 15.85 -19.70
N ALA A 232 -18.77 17.13 -19.59
CA ALA A 232 -19.24 18.02 -18.55
C ALA A 232 -20.06 19.17 -19.14
N LYS A 233 -21.14 19.56 -18.46
CA LYS A 233 -21.86 20.80 -18.80
C LYS A 233 -22.42 21.41 -17.52
N ARG A 234 -22.21 22.72 -17.34
CA ARG A 234 -22.75 23.46 -16.21
C ARG A 234 -24.26 23.23 -16.05
N GLY A 235 -24.68 22.82 -14.86
CA GLY A 235 -26.05 22.45 -14.51
C GLY A 235 -26.38 20.98 -14.80
N TYR A 236 -25.43 20.16 -15.22
CA TYR A 236 -25.61 18.75 -15.56
C TYR A 236 -24.56 17.88 -14.87
N LYS A 237 -24.92 16.63 -14.57
CA LYS A 237 -24.01 15.63 -14.04
C LYS A 237 -23.00 15.25 -15.13
N THR A 238 -21.72 15.17 -14.76
CA THR A 238 -20.67 14.68 -15.67
C THR A 238 -21.02 13.29 -16.17
N TRP A 239 -20.99 13.10 -17.49
CA TRP A 239 -21.17 11.81 -18.13
C TRP A 239 -19.81 11.21 -18.43
N GLU A 240 -19.55 9.97 -18.00
CA GLU A 240 -18.27 9.31 -18.20
C GLU A 240 -18.44 7.92 -18.81
N ARG A 241 -17.56 7.58 -19.76
CA ARG A 241 -17.61 6.31 -20.49
C ARG A 241 -16.29 6.01 -21.20
N GLN A 242 -15.83 4.77 -21.13
CA GLN A 242 -14.82 4.27 -22.04
C GLN A 242 -15.48 3.93 -23.39
N VAL A 243 -14.95 4.47 -24.49
CA VAL A 243 -15.40 4.20 -25.86
C VAL A 243 -14.23 3.76 -26.73
N SER A 244 -14.49 3.05 -27.82
CA SER A 244 -13.49 2.66 -28.82
C SER A 244 -14.05 2.85 -30.22
N VAL A 245 -13.18 3.13 -31.17
CA VAL A 245 -13.51 3.22 -32.62
C VAL A 245 -12.44 2.45 -33.36
N LYS A 246 -12.83 1.70 -34.40
CA LYS A 246 -11.88 0.93 -35.21
C LYS A 246 -10.85 1.86 -35.87
N ALA A 247 -9.59 1.44 -35.91
CA ALA A 247 -8.53 2.22 -36.51
C ALA A 247 -8.85 2.56 -37.97
N GLY A 248 -8.73 3.85 -38.30
CA GLY A 248 -9.04 4.40 -39.63
C GLY A 248 -10.52 4.46 -40.02
N SER A 249 -11.48 4.09 -39.15
CA SER A 249 -12.91 4.34 -39.40
C SER A 249 -13.37 5.71 -38.90
N GLU A 250 -14.57 6.10 -39.32
CA GLU A 250 -15.32 7.24 -38.79
C GLU A 250 -16.70 6.75 -38.39
N ASP A 251 -17.00 6.80 -37.09
CA ASP A 251 -18.25 6.34 -36.48
C ASP A 251 -19.00 7.49 -35.81
N VAL A 252 -20.31 7.34 -35.63
CA VAL A 252 -21.18 8.33 -34.97
C VAL A 252 -21.72 7.75 -33.68
N TYR A 253 -21.43 8.39 -32.55
CA TYR A 253 -21.98 7.98 -31.26
C TYR A 253 -23.44 8.47 -31.13
N PRO A 254 -24.37 7.66 -30.57
CA PRO A 254 -25.74 8.09 -30.31
C PRO A 254 -25.79 9.37 -29.43
N PRO A 255 -26.76 10.29 -29.64
CA PRO A 255 -26.85 11.52 -28.85
C PRO A 255 -26.86 11.26 -27.34
N ILE A 256 -25.97 11.94 -26.62
CA ILE A 256 -25.78 11.76 -25.18
C ILE A 256 -26.72 12.70 -24.43
N GLU A 257 -27.82 12.15 -23.91
CA GLU A 257 -28.73 12.88 -23.03
C GLU A 257 -28.09 13.11 -21.66
N LEU A 258 -27.83 14.38 -21.32
CA LEU A 258 -27.21 14.77 -20.07
C LEU A 258 -28.27 14.88 -18.96
N VAL A 259 -27.98 14.29 -17.81
CA VAL A 259 -28.85 14.35 -16.62
C VAL A 259 -28.57 15.65 -15.87
N VAL A 260 -29.62 16.41 -15.53
CA VAL A 260 -29.49 17.68 -14.78
C VAL A 260 -28.86 17.43 -13.40
N ALA A 261 -27.97 18.30 -12.95
CA ALA A 261 -27.26 18.19 -11.68
C ALA A 261 -28.18 18.47 -10.49
N ASP A 262 -28.09 17.67 -9.43
CA ASP A 262 -28.89 17.86 -8.23
C ASP A 262 -28.47 19.15 -7.50
N GLY A 263 -29.44 19.79 -6.84
CA GLY A 263 -29.14 20.81 -5.85
C GLY A 263 -28.93 20.18 -4.47
N THR A 264 -28.38 20.95 -3.54
CA THR A 264 -28.17 20.52 -2.16
C THR A 264 -28.79 21.49 -1.17
N ILE A 265 -29.35 20.94 -0.09
CA ILE A 265 -29.92 21.71 1.02
C ILE A 265 -29.27 21.25 2.32
N ASP A 266 -28.64 22.17 3.04
CA ASP A 266 -28.20 21.96 4.42
C ASP A 266 -29.39 22.17 5.37
N VAL A 267 -29.98 21.06 5.83
CA VAL A 267 -31.19 21.03 6.65
C VAL A 267 -30.83 20.93 8.13
N SER A 268 -31.32 21.88 8.91
CA SER A 268 -31.12 21.96 10.36
C SER A 268 -32.45 22.16 11.10
N SER A 269 -32.49 21.83 12.40
CA SER A 269 -33.68 22.05 13.21
C SER A 269 -33.36 22.41 14.64
N SER A 270 -34.34 23.05 15.29
CA SER A 270 -34.35 23.32 16.73
C SER A 270 -35.55 22.61 17.37
N PRO A 271 -35.34 21.60 18.25
CA PRO A 271 -34.07 20.95 18.57
C PRO A 271 -33.47 20.19 17.39
N SER A 272 -32.18 19.87 17.48
CA SER A 272 -31.47 18.99 16.54
C SER A 272 -31.81 17.51 16.74
N GLY A 273 -31.36 16.65 15.83
CA GLY A 273 -31.61 15.21 15.85
C GLY A 273 -32.97 14.80 15.27
N ALA A 274 -33.64 15.69 14.53
CA ALA A 274 -34.89 15.38 13.85
C ALA A 274 -34.63 14.53 12.61
N HIS A 275 -35.40 13.45 12.42
CA HIS A 275 -35.36 12.65 11.20
C HIS A 275 -35.85 13.46 10.01
N VAL A 276 -35.05 13.50 8.94
CA VAL A 276 -35.35 14.17 7.67
C VAL A 276 -35.83 13.15 6.65
N ARG A 277 -36.93 13.47 5.97
CA ARG A 277 -37.42 12.75 4.79
C ARG A 277 -37.61 13.68 3.60
N VAL A 278 -37.37 13.17 2.41
CA VAL A 278 -37.66 13.82 1.12
C VAL A 278 -38.59 12.89 0.35
N ASP A 279 -39.80 13.34 0.05
CA ASP A 279 -40.87 12.57 -0.64
C ASP A 279 -41.24 11.22 0.01
N GLY A 280 -40.92 11.07 1.29
CA GLY A 280 -41.13 9.85 2.08
C GLY A 280 -39.85 9.09 2.39
N ASP A 281 -38.81 9.21 1.56
CA ASP A 281 -37.52 8.56 1.74
C ASP A 281 -36.73 9.18 2.89
N PHE A 282 -36.14 8.34 3.76
CA PHE A 282 -35.30 8.80 4.85
C PHE A 282 -33.92 9.25 4.35
N ARG A 283 -33.54 10.48 4.66
CA ARG A 283 -32.28 11.11 4.21
C ARG A 283 -31.29 11.46 5.34
N GLY A 284 -31.60 11.12 6.60
CA GLY A 284 -30.71 11.32 7.74
C GLY A 284 -31.36 12.04 8.93
N VAL A 285 -30.55 12.58 9.84
CA VAL A 285 -31.01 13.34 11.02
C VAL A 285 -30.35 14.71 11.07
N THR A 286 -31.07 15.75 11.51
CA THR A 286 -30.55 17.13 11.51
C THR A 286 -29.39 17.34 12.52
N PRO A 287 -28.35 18.13 12.16
CA PRO A 287 -28.10 18.75 10.85
C PRO A 287 -27.65 17.73 9.79
N VAL A 288 -28.18 17.83 8.57
CA VAL A 288 -27.81 16.94 7.44
C VAL A 288 -27.88 17.69 6.11
N ARG A 289 -26.94 17.38 5.20
CA ARG A 289 -26.99 17.81 3.79
C ARG A 289 -27.79 16.79 3.00
N VAL A 290 -28.80 17.26 2.25
CA VAL A 290 -29.60 16.41 1.36
C VAL A 290 -29.45 16.86 -0.09
N GLU A 291 -29.27 15.89 -0.99
CA GLU A 291 -29.36 16.08 -2.44
C GLU A 291 -30.83 16.04 -2.87
N ILE A 292 -31.24 17.01 -3.68
CA ILE A 292 -32.60 17.23 -4.17
C ILE A 292 -32.52 17.39 -5.69
N SER A 293 -33.26 16.55 -6.42
CA SER A 293 -33.34 16.67 -7.87
C SER A 293 -33.87 18.06 -8.27
N PRO A 294 -33.30 18.67 -9.31
CA PRO A 294 -33.50 20.08 -9.59
C PRO A 294 -34.82 20.32 -10.32
N LEU A 295 -35.26 21.58 -10.35
CA LEU A 295 -36.40 22.09 -11.14
C LEU A 295 -37.78 21.49 -10.79
N ALA A 296 -37.87 20.57 -9.84
CA ALA A 296 -39.09 19.97 -9.33
C ALA A 296 -39.37 20.37 -7.87
N ASP A 297 -40.63 20.28 -7.47
CA ASP A 297 -41.08 20.52 -6.09
C ASP A 297 -41.02 19.22 -5.28
N HIS A 298 -40.25 19.25 -4.19
CA HIS A 298 -40.01 18.11 -3.30
C HIS A 298 -40.58 18.37 -1.90
N ARG A 299 -41.18 17.34 -1.28
CA ARG A 299 -41.76 17.41 0.06
C ARG A 299 -40.74 17.00 1.11
N LEU A 300 -40.16 17.99 1.78
CA LEU A 300 -39.30 17.80 2.95
C LEU A 300 -40.16 17.65 4.22
N GLU A 301 -39.98 16.54 4.95
CA GLU A 301 -40.58 16.34 6.28
C GLU A 301 -39.51 16.19 7.36
N LEU A 302 -39.70 16.88 8.49
CA LEU A 302 -38.90 16.71 9.71
C LEU A 302 -39.77 16.13 10.83
N PHE A 303 -39.25 15.12 11.51
CA PHE A 303 -39.91 14.43 12.61
C PHE A 303 -38.98 14.22 13.80
N LEU A 304 -39.42 14.61 14.99
CA LEU A 304 -38.74 14.41 16.28
C LEU A 304 -39.77 13.97 17.33
N GLU A 305 -39.43 13.00 18.18
CA GLU A 305 -40.36 12.47 19.18
C GLU A 305 -40.78 13.52 20.21
N GLY A 306 -42.09 13.67 20.44
CA GLY A 306 -42.65 14.71 21.31
C GLY A 306 -42.79 16.09 20.64
N TYR A 307 -42.57 16.19 19.32
CA TYR A 307 -42.74 17.41 18.53
C TYR A 307 -43.71 17.20 17.36
N ARG A 308 -44.33 18.30 16.89
CA ARG A 308 -45.15 18.28 15.67
C ARG A 308 -44.24 18.11 14.46
N LYS A 309 -44.67 17.30 13.49
CA LYS A 309 -43.99 17.20 12.18
C LYS A 309 -43.97 18.57 11.50
N ALA A 310 -42.80 19.00 11.03
CA ALA A 310 -42.68 20.12 10.13
C ALA A 310 -42.65 19.61 8.69
N VAL A 311 -43.40 20.26 7.79
CA VAL A 311 -43.44 19.94 6.36
C VAL A 311 -43.18 21.20 5.55
N ARG A 312 -42.30 21.11 4.56
CA ARG A 312 -41.97 22.17 3.62
C ARG A 312 -41.88 21.61 2.20
N THR A 313 -42.43 22.34 1.23
CA THR A 313 -42.07 22.14 -0.17
C THR A 313 -40.76 22.87 -0.41
N VAL A 314 -39.80 22.21 -1.03
CA VAL A 314 -38.51 22.76 -1.44
C VAL A 314 -38.29 22.49 -2.92
N ARG A 315 -37.61 23.41 -3.60
CA ARG A 315 -37.20 23.26 -5.00
C ARG A 315 -35.81 23.85 -5.14
N THR A 316 -34.95 23.19 -5.90
CA THR A 316 -33.57 23.59 -6.14
C THR A 316 -33.34 23.91 -7.61
N GLU A 317 -32.47 24.87 -7.86
CA GLU A 317 -31.84 25.01 -9.17
C GLU A 317 -30.66 24.02 -9.29
N PRO A 318 -30.21 23.66 -10.50
CA PRO A 318 -29.09 22.75 -10.69
C PRO A 318 -27.81 23.30 -10.04
N GLU A 319 -27.02 22.42 -9.41
CA GLU A 319 -25.78 22.77 -8.67
C GLU A 319 -25.99 23.77 -7.50
N ALA A 320 -27.24 24.14 -7.17
CA ALA A 320 -27.48 25.14 -6.14
C ALA A 320 -27.20 24.60 -4.74
N HIS A 321 -26.54 25.41 -3.92
CA HIS A 321 -26.35 25.16 -2.49
C HIS A 321 -27.23 26.12 -1.69
N SER A 322 -28.04 25.58 -0.79
CA SER A 322 -28.95 26.36 0.06
C SER A 322 -29.01 25.79 1.48
N SER A 323 -29.58 26.55 2.42
CA SER A 323 -29.76 26.09 3.80
C SER A 323 -31.20 26.32 4.27
N LEU A 324 -31.67 25.44 5.13
CA LEU A 324 -33.02 25.49 5.69
C LEU A 324 -32.98 25.14 7.18
N ALA A 325 -33.38 26.10 8.02
CA ALA A 325 -33.55 25.91 9.46
C ALA A 325 -35.03 25.86 9.80
N LEU A 326 -35.45 24.88 10.61
CA LEU A 326 -36.84 24.72 11.04
C LEU A 326 -36.96 24.50 12.55
N ASP A 327 -37.68 25.41 13.21
CA ASP A 327 -38.08 25.23 14.61
C ASP A 327 -39.24 24.24 14.71
N LEU A 328 -39.07 23.20 15.52
CA LEU A 328 -40.08 22.18 15.75
C LEU A 328 -40.95 22.57 16.95
N ALA A 329 -42.26 22.66 16.73
CA ALA A 329 -43.20 22.99 17.79
C ALA A 329 -43.40 21.78 18.74
N PRO A 330 -43.08 21.87 20.05
CA PRO A 330 -43.27 20.77 20.98
C PRO A 330 -44.76 20.46 21.18
N ILE A 331 -45.07 19.18 21.37
CA ILE A 331 -46.37 18.68 21.82
C ILE A 331 -46.25 18.51 23.33
N ILE A 332 -46.96 19.32 24.12
CA ILE A 332 -46.84 19.36 25.58
C ILE A 332 -48.03 18.65 26.24
N GLY A 333 -47.74 17.72 27.15
CA GLY A 333 -48.70 17.19 28.12
C GLY A 333 -48.47 17.78 29.51
N ARG A 334 -49.52 17.81 30.34
CA ARG A 334 -49.45 18.34 31.71
C ARG A 334 -49.69 17.23 32.72
N ILE A 335 -48.79 17.11 33.69
CA ILE A 335 -48.89 16.12 34.77
C ILE A 335 -48.92 16.85 36.11
N ARG A 336 -50.01 16.69 36.86
CA ARG A 336 -50.12 17.11 38.26
C ARG A 336 -49.44 16.06 39.12
N LEU A 337 -48.22 16.36 39.58
CA LEU A 337 -47.45 15.51 40.46
C LEU A 337 -47.73 15.92 41.92
N THR A 338 -48.28 15.00 42.71
CA THR A 338 -48.36 15.12 44.18
C THR A 338 -47.22 14.33 44.80
N VAL A 339 -46.45 14.95 45.69
CA VAL A 339 -45.31 14.29 46.37
C VAL A 339 -45.47 14.32 47.88
N SER A 340 -45.24 13.17 48.52
CA SER A 340 -45.16 13.04 49.97
C SER A 340 -43.86 12.30 50.35
N PRO A 341 -42.98 12.87 51.20
CA PRO A 341 -43.12 14.18 51.85
C PRO A 341 -42.92 15.36 50.89
N ALA A 342 -43.51 16.51 51.22
CA ALA A 342 -43.64 17.67 50.33
C ALA A 342 -42.33 18.41 50.01
N ASP A 343 -41.22 18.04 50.65
CA ASP A 343 -39.87 18.59 50.49
C ASP A 343 -38.91 17.62 49.75
N ALA A 344 -39.42 16.51 49.21
CA ALA A 344 -38.63 15.59 48.41
C ALA A 344 -38.17 16.21 47.08
N GLU A 345 -36.94 15.92 46.66
CA GLU A 345 -36.37 16.37 45.40
C GLU A 345 -37.02 15.63 44.23
N VAL A 346 -37.40 16.38 43.20
CA VAL A 346 -38.00 15.88 41.96
C VAL A 346 -37.03 16.13 40.81
N LEU A 347 -36.69 15.08 40.06
CA LEU A 347 -35.85 15.16 38.87
C LEU A 347 -36.59 14.58 37.66
N VAL A 348 -36.51 15.26 36.52
CA VAL A 348 -37.01 14.75 35.23
C VAL A 348 -35.84 14.60 34.27
N ASN A 349 -35.63 13.39 33.77
CA ASN A 349 -34.47 13.01 32.95
C ASN A 349 -33.13 13.41 33.60
N GLY A 350 -33.03 13.28 34.94
CA GLY A 350 -31.84 13.66 35.72
C GLY A 350 -31.68 15.16 36.00
N ARG A 351 -32.52 16.04 35.42
CA ARG A 351 -32.53 17.47 35.76
C ARG A 351 -33.42 17.71 36.97
N ALA A 352 -32.84 18.22 38.06
CA ALA A 352 -33.59 18.66 39.24
C ALA A 352 -34.56 19.81 38.91
N LEU A 353 -35.75 19.72 39.50
CA LEU A 353 -36.82 20.72 39.48
C LEU A 353 -37.04 21.25 40.91
N SER A 354 -38.01 22.13 41.08
CA SER A 354 -38.46 22.54 42.42
C SER A 354 -38.85 21.31 43.25
N PRO A 355 -38.50 21.21 44.55
CA PRO A 355 -38.95 20.13 45.41
C PRO A 355 -40.49 20.09 45.55
N GLY A 356 -41.02 18.90 45.81
CA GLY A 356 -42.42 18.70 46.17
C GLY A 356 -43.43 18.66 45.02
N SER A 357 -44.70 18.83 45.40
CA SER A 357 -45.86 18.75 44.50
C SER A 357 -45.92 19.92 43.51
N GLN A 358 -46.09 19.64 42.22
CA GLN A 358 -46.07 20.63 41.14
C GLN A 358 -46.76 20.15 39.87
N THR A 359 -47.12 21.05 38.96
CA THR A 359 -47.56 20.70 37.61
C THR A 359 -46.37 20.67 36.66
N LEU A 360 -45.99 19.48 36.19
CA LEU A 360 -44.98 19.28 35.17
C LEU A 360 -45.58 19.55 33.78
N ALA A 361 -44.90 20.36 32.97
CA ALA A 361 -45.21 20.55 31.55
C ALA A 361 -44.06 19.92 30.73
N LEU A 362 -44.34 18.78 30.10
CA LEU A 362 -43.33 17.92 29.48
C LEU A 362 -43.73 17.56 28.05
N THR A 363 -42.77 17.24 27.19
CA THR A 363 -43.09 16.83 25.81
C THR A 363 -43.76 15.46 25.80
N ALA A 364 -44.60 15.21 24.79
CA ALA A 364 -45.39 13.98 24.64
C ALA A 364 -44.53 12.80 24.14
N ARG A 365 -43.46 12.50 24.90
CA ARG A 365 -42.52 11.39 24.74
C ARG A 365 -42.29 10.73 26.09
N GLU A 366 -41.45 9.71 26.16
CA GLU A 366 -41.10 9.14 27.45
C GLU A 366 -40.10 10.01 28.24
N HIS A 367 -40.35 10.16 29.53
CA HIS A 367 -39.50 10.84 30.50
C HIS A 367 -39.29 9.94 31.74
N ARG A 368 -38.08 9.96 32.30
CA ARG A 368 -37.79 9.34 33.61
C ARG A 368 -38.05 10.38 34.70
N LEU A 369 -39.01 10.09 35.57
CA LEU A 369 -39.23 10.82 36.81
C LEU A 369 -38.51 10.10 37.95
N THR A 370 -37.65 10.81 38.67
CA THR A 370 -37.03 10.34 39.90
C THR A 370 -37.46 11.25 41.04
N VAL A 371 -37.99 10.67 42.11
CA VAL A 371 -38.32 11.40 43.35
C VAL A 371 -37.51 10.78 44.48
N ARG A 372 -36.73 11.60 45.20
CA ARG A 372 -35.83 11.12 46.26
C ARG A 372 -35.75 12.08 47.44
N LYS A 373 -35.39 11.53 48.60
CA LYS A 373 -35.09 12.29 49.83
C LYS A 373 -34.22 11.45 50.76
N ASP A 374 -33.30 12.09 51.47
CA ASP A 374 -32.46 11.42 52.47
C ASP A 374 -33.31 10.75 53.56
N GLY A 375 -32.99 9.50 53.88
CA GLY A 375 -33.76 8.66 54.81
C GLY A 375 -34.99 7.96 54.20
N TYR A 376 -35.23 8.13 52.90
CA TYR A 376 -36.31 7.49 52.15
C TYR A 376 -35.77 6.64 50.99
N GLU A 377 -36.54 5.62 50.61
CA GLU A 377 -36.30 4.84 49.39
C GLU A 377 -36.66 5.70 48.17
N PRO A 378 -35.76 5.91 47.19
CA PRO A 378 -36.06 6.70 46.00
C PRO A 378 -37.03 5.96 45.07
N VAL A 379 -37.92 6.72 44.42
CA VAL A 379 -38.86 6.20 43.42
C VAL A 379 -38.42 6.66 42.03
N GLU A 380 -38.16 5.72 41.13
CA GLU A 380 -38.00 5.98 39.71
C GLU A 380 -39.19 5.43 38.92
N GLN A 381 -39.74 6.24 38.02
CA GLN A 381 -40.88 5.86 37.19
C GLN A 381 -40.76 6.46 35.78
N ALA A 382 -41.05 5.66 34.76
CA ALA A 382 -41.24 6.17 33.40
C ALA A 382 -42.64 6.79 33.28
N ILE A 383 -42.71 8.02 32.78
CA ILE A 383 -43.94 8.77 32.54
C ILE A 383 -44.00 9.21 31.08
N ARG A 384 -45.18 9.11 30.47
CA ARG A 384 -45.44 9.57 29.10
C ARG A 384 -46.59 10.58 29.13
N PRO A 385 -46.30 11.89 29.08
CA PRO A 385 -47.32 12.94 29.10
C PRO A 385 -48.27 12.79 27.91
N ARG A 386 -49.57 12.80 28.19
CA ARG A 386 -50.60 12.85 27.14
C ARG A 386 -50.87 14.31 26.77
N PRO A 387 -50.93 14.66 25.47
CA PRO A 387 -51.48 15.94 25.07
C PRO A 387 -52.97 16.00 25.43
N ASP A 388 -53.48 17.21 25.64
CA ASP A 388 -54.91 17.53 25.82
C ASP A 388 -55.63 16.90 27.05
N GLU A 389 -54.94 16.08 27.85
CA GLU A 389 -55.42 15.51 29.12
C GLU A 389 -54.48 15.90 30.29
N GLU A 390 -55.02 16.42 31.40
CA GLU A 390 -54.24 16.62 32.62
C GLU A 390 -54.17 15.31 33.42
N GLN A 391 -52.98 14.69 33.46
CA GLN A 391 -52.78 13.45 34.20
C GLN A 391 -52.40 13.74 35.65
N SER A 392 -52.97 13.01 36.61
CA SER A 392 -52.57 13.06 38.03
C SER A 392 -51.63 11.90 38.37
N LEU A 393 -50.57 12.19 39.12
CA LEU A 393 -49.60 11.19 39.59
C LEU A 393 -49.25 11.47 41.05
N ASP A 394 -49.55 10.51 41.92
CA ASP A 394 -49.29 10.61 43.37
C ASP A 394 -48.10 9.72 43.76
N ILE A 395 -47.02 10.33 44.24
CA ILE A 395 -45.81 9.63 44.70
C ILE A 395 -45.65 9.81 46.21
N ARG A 396 -45.68 8.70 46.93
CA ARG A 396 -45.39 8.63 48.36
C ARG A 396 -44.11 7.84 48.58
N LEU A 397 -43.06 8.54 49.00
CA LEU A 397 -41.81 7.89 49.41
C LEU A 397 -42.03 7.11 50.71
N LEU A 398 -41.44 5.93 50.79
CA LEU A 398 -41.36 5.14 52.02
C LEU A 398 -40.05 5.48 52.74
N THR A 399 -40.05 5.57 54.06
CA THR A 399 -38.78 5.62 54.80
C THR A 399 -37.99 4.33 54.55
N LEU A 400 -36.66 4.35 54.70
CA LEU A 400 -35.84 3.14 54.53
C LEU A 400 -36.33 1.96 55.41
N GLU A 401 -36.82 2.25 56.62
CA GLU A 401 -37.47 1.24 57.46
C GLU A 401 -38.80 0.73 56.89
N GLN A 402 -39.66 1.63 56.39
CA GLN A 402 -40.93 1.23 55.78
C GLN A 402 -40.71 0.39 54.51
N ALA A 403 -39.73 0.73 53.67
CA ALA A 403 -39.35 -0.06 52.51
C ALA A 403 -38.75 -1.43 52.90
N TYR A 404 -37.90 -1.46 53.94
CA TYR A 404 -37.38 -2.69 54.54
C TYR A 404 -38.51 -3.63 55.02
N TRP A 405 -39.58 -3.08 55.63
CA TRP A 405 -40.72 -3.90 56.05
C TRP A 405 -41.71 -4.21 54.93
N ALA A 406 -41.90 -3.34 53.94
CA ALA A 406 -42.77 -3.58 52.78
C ALA A 406 -42.26 -4.74 51.92
N SER A 407 -40.94 -4.85 51.75
CA SER A 407 -40.27 -5.99 51.10
C SER A 407 -40.31 -7.29 51.93
N ARG A 408 -40.82 -7.27 53.16
CA ARG A 408 -40.89 -8.41 54.09
C ARG A 408 -42.34 -8.62 54.56
N PRO A 409 -43.19 -9.28 53.73
CA PRO A 409 -44.60 -9.45 54.06
C PRO A 409 -44.79 -10.18 55.41
N PRO A 410 -45.89 -9.90 56.14
CA PRO A 410 -46.12 -10.47 57.47
C PRO A 410 -46.27 -12.01 57.46
N SER A 411 -46.50 -12.61 56.29
CA SER A 411 -46.50 -14.05 56.08
C SER A 411 -46.02 -14.44 54.68
N VAL A 412 -45.34 -15.58 54.57
CA VAL A 412 -44.95 -16.22 53.30
C VAL A 412 -45.38 -17.69 53.30
N ARG A 413 -45.42 -18.32 52.12
CA ARG A 413 -45.57 -19.78 52.00
C ARG A 413 -44.21 -20.43 51.72
N SER A 414 -43.89 -21.47 52.48
CA SER A 414 -42.73 -22.34 52.22
C SER A 414 -43.01 -23.33 51.08
N GLY A 415 -41.97 -23.94 50.51
CA GLY A 415 -42.08 -24.91 49.41
C GLY A 415 -42.93 -26.16 49.74
N ILE A 416 -43.05 -26.53 51.02
CA ILE A 416 -43.94 -27.62 51.48
C ILE A 416 -45.41 -27.20 51.65
N GLY A 417 -45.72 -25.92 51.39
CA GLY A 417 -47.05 -25.33 51.53
C GLY A 417 -47.40 -24.83 52.94
N ALA A 418 -46.47 -24.87 53.90
CA ALA A 418 -46.70 -24.35 55.24
C ALA A 418 -46.58 -22.82 55.27
N THR A 419 -47.56 -22.15 55.87
CA THR A 419 -47.55 -20.69 56.10
C THR A 419 -46.57 -20.36 57.23
N LEU A 420 -45.59 -19.51 56.91
CA LEU A 420 -44.65 -18.95 57.88
C LEU A 420 -45.07 -17.51 58.18
N LYS A 421 -45.10 -17.14 59.47
CA LYS A 421 -45.31 -15.76 59.92
C LYS A 421 -43.97 -15.09 60.15
N LEU A 422 -43.87 -13.80 59.82
CA LEU A 422 -42.71 -12.97 60.15
C LEU A 422 -42.72 -12.62 61.64
N PHE A 423 -41.68 -13.03 62.37
CA PHE A 423 -41.43 -12.63 63.75
C PHE A 423 -40.43 -11.49 63.78
N ARG A 424 -40.76 -10.45 64.55
CA ARG A 424 -39.93 -9.27 64.80
C ARG A 424 -39.56 -9.25 66.29
N PRO A 425 -38.55 -10.03 66.71
CA PRO A 425 -38.15 -10.09 68.11
C PRO A 425 -37.59 -8.74 68.56
N ALA A 426 -38.21 -8.12 69.56
CA ALA A 426 -37.75 -6.87 70.17
C ALA A 426 -37.20 -7.07 71.60
N ASN A 427 -37.46 -8.22 72.21
CA ASN A 427 -37.22 -8.48 73.62
C ASN A 427 -36.03 -9.42 73.86
N THR A 428 -35.32 -9.21 74.96
CA THR A 428 -34.38 -10.19 75.52
C THR A 428 -35.17 -11.21 76.33
N PHE A 429 -34.88 -12.50 76.16
CA PHE A 429 -35.47 -13.59 76.93
C PHE A 429 -34.38 -14.57 77.39
N LYS A 430 -34.72 -15.43 78.36
CA LYS A 430 -33.81 -16.48 78.83
C LYS A 430 -33.96 -17.75 78.00
N LEU A 431 -32.84 -18.36 77.64
CA LEU A 431 -32.79 -19.62 76.89
C LEU A 431 -31.78 -20.58 77.53
N GLY A 432 -32.17 -21.84 77.71
CA GLY A 432 -31.42 -22.87 78.44
C GLY A 432 -32.13 -23.26 79.74
N ALA A 433 -31.61 -24.29 80.41
CA ALA A 433 -32.20 -24.85 81.62
C ALA A 433 -31.67 -24.15 82.89
N ALA A 434 -32.55 -23.95 83.86
CA ALA A 434 -32.19 -23.31 85.13
C ALA A 434 -31.20 -24.19 85.93
N ARG A 435 -30.34 -23.57 86.75
CA ARG A 435 -29.26 -24.29 87.46
C ARG A 435 -29.75 -25.39 88.42
N ARG A 436 -31.03 -25.39 88.81
CA ARG A 436 -31.67 -26.38 89.69
C ARG A 436 -32.70 -27.28 88.97
N GLU A 437 -32.75 -27.24 87.65
CA GLU A 437 -33.72 -27.99 86.86
C GLU A 437 -33.34 -29.48 86.77
N PRO A 438 -34.22 -30.42 87.16
CA PRO A 438 -33.92 -31.86 87.10
C PRO A 438 -33.64 -32.32 85.66
N GLY A 439 -32.52 -33.02 85.45
CA GLY A 439 -32.13 -33.56 84.15
C GLY A 439 -31.33 -32.63 83.24
N ARG A 440 -31.04 -31.38 83.67
CA ARG A 440 -30.21 -30.42 82.93
C ARG A 440 -28.86 -31.01 82.49
N ARG A 441 -28.53 -30.92 81.20
CA ARG A 441 -27.21 -31.27 80.66
C ARG A 441 -26.20 -30.13 80.80
N ALA A 442 -24.89 -30.46 80.71
CA ALA A 442 -23.81 -29.50 80.93
C ALA A 442 -23.85 -28.28 79.99
N ASN A 443 -24.21 -28.49 78.72
CA ASN A 443 -24.32 -27.49 77.66
C ASN A 443 -25.64 -26.69 77.66
N GLU A 444 -26.59 -27.01 78.53
CA GLU A 444 -27.91 -26.37 78.63
C GLU A 444 -27.90 -25.26 79.71
N ALA A 445 -26.85 -24.43 79.75
CA ALA A 445 -26.79 -23.28 80.66
C ALA A 445 -27.77 -22.17 80.24
N GLU A 446 -28.59 -21.71 81.19
CA GLU A 446 -29.46 -20.54 81.03
C GLU A 446 -28.63 -19.28 80.68
N ARG A 447 -29.01 -18.60 79.59
CA ARG A 447 -28.40 -17.36 79.11
C ARG A 447 -29.45 -16.38 78.64
N ASN A 448 -29.16 -15.08 78.82
CA ASN A 448 -29.94 -14.02 78.22
C ASN A 448 -29.65 -13.97 76.71
N VAL A 449 -30.69 -14.08 75.89
CA VAL A 449 -30.60 -14.06 74.42
C VAL A 449 -31.51 -12.95 73.90
N ARG A 450 -30.98 -12.14 72.98
CA ARG A 450 -31.72 -11.22 72.15
C ARG A 450 -31.56 -11.66 70.70
N LEU A 451 -32.67 -11.73 69.97
CA LEU A 451 -32.65 -11.99 68.54
C LEU A 451 -32.72 -10.63 67.83
N GLU A 452 -31.70 -10.29 67.05
CA GLU A 452 -31.57 -8.96 66.42
C GLU A 452 -32.11 -8.90 65.00
N ARG A 453 -32.32 -10.06 64.37
CA ARG A 453 -32.80 -10.18 62.99
C ARG A 453 -34.24 -10.71 62.97
N PRO A 454 -35.13 -10.14 62.14
CA PRO A 454 -36.45 -10.72 61.93
C PRO A 454 -36.30 -12.07 61.18
N PHE A 455 -37.17 -13.02 61.49
CA PHE A 455 -37.15 -14.36 60.92
C PHE A 455 -38.56 -14.87 60.67
N TYR A 456 -38.72 -15.80 59.73
CA TYR A 456 -39.99 -16.47 59.48
C TYR A 456 -40.06 -17.78 60.27
N LEU A 457 -41.19 -18.06 60.90
CA LEU A 457 -41.43 -19.31 61.63
C LEU A 457 -42.83 -19.84 61.31
N GLY A 458 -42.96 -21.17 61.24
CA GLY A 458 -44.25 -21.84 61.04
C GLY A 458 -45.21 -21.58 62.19
N LEU A 459 -46.48 -21.33 61.89
CA LEU A 459 -47.54 -21.15 62.90
C LEU A 459 -48.07 -22.47 63.49
N ARG A 460 -47.68 -23.60 62.91
CA ARG A 460 -48.08 -24.95 63.31
C ARG A 460 -46.90 -25.88 63.12
N GLU A 461 -46.91 -26.99 63.85
CA GLU A 461 -45.99 -28.09 63.64
C GLU A 461 -46.08 -28.64 62.20
N ILE A 462 -44.99 -29.19 61.70
CA ILE A 462 -44.94 -29.77 60.37
C ILE A 462 -45.53 -31.18 60.43
N THR A 463 -46.64 -31.41 59.74
CA THR A 463 -47.26 -32.74 59.66
C THR A 463 -46.34 -33.72 58.93
N ASN A 464 -46.45 -35.02 59.22
CA ASN A 464 -45.69 -36.08 58.53
C ASN A 464 -45.92 -36.09 57.01
N GLY A 465 -47.06 -35.58 56.53
CA GLY A 465 -47.32 -35.36 55.10
C GLY A 465 -46.57 -34.16 54.52
N GLN A 466 -46.46 -33.05 55.25
CA GLN A 466 -45.65 -31.90 54.85
C GLN A 466 -44.14 -32.19 54.94
N PHE A 467 -43.70 -32.93 55.97
CA PHE A 467 -42.30 -33.33 56.09
C PHE A 467 -41.88 -34.28 54.96
N ARG A 468 -42.74 -35.21 54.54
CA ARG A 468 -42.51 -36.04 53.34
C ARG A 468 -42.35 -35.25 52.05
N ARG A 469 -42.95 -34.05 51.93
CA ARG A 469 -42.71 -33.15 50.78
C ARG A 469 -41.33 -32.48 50.81
N PHE A 470 -40.70 -32.39 51.99
CA PHE A 470 -39.32 -31.92 52.14
C PHE A 470 -38.31 -33.07 51.99
N ARG A 471 -38.62 -34.24 52.56
CA ARG A 471 -37.81 -35.46 52.49
C ARG A 471 -38.69 -36.68 52.20
N ALA A 472 -38.73 -37.09 50.94
CA ALA A 472 -39.62 -38.16 50.45
C ALA A 472 -39.48 -39.49 51.21
N GLU A 473 -38.26 -39.85 51.63
CA GLU A 473 -37.93 -41.08 52.35
C GLU A 473 -38.43 -41.14 53.80
N HIS A 474 -39.01 -40.06 54.33
CA HIS A 474 -39.39 -40.03 55.75
C HIS A 474 -40.59 -40.94 56.04
N SER A 475 -40.34 -42.01 56.79
CA SER A 475 -41.36 -42.84 57.43
C SER A 475 -41.50 -42.46 58.91
N SER A 476 -42.72 -42.15 59.32
CA SER A 476 -43.10 -41.89 60.71
C SER A 476 -43.83 -43.11 61.27
N SER A 477 -43.12 -44.17 61.63
CA SER A 477 -43.70 -45.37 62.24
C SER A 477 -43.78 -45.19 63.76
N SER A 478 -44.97 -44.84 64.25
CA SER A 478 -45.40 -44.87 65.66
C SER A 478 -46.91 -44.97 65.67
#